data_AF-A0AA86NXR7-F1
#
_entry.id   AF-A0AA86NXR7-F1
#
_cell.length_a   1.000
_cell.length_b   1.000
_cell.length_c   1.000
_cell.angle_alpha   90.00
_cell.angle_beta   90.00
_cell.angle_gamma   90.00
#
_symmetry.space_group_name_H-M   'P 1'
#
loop_
_entity.id
_entity.type
_entity.pdbx_description
1 polymer ?
#
loop_
_entity_poly.entity_id
_entity_poly.type
_entity_poly.pdbx_seq_one_letter_code
_entity_poly.pdbx_strand_id
1 'polypeptide(L)'
;MTKQMRTVFDKELIISTIAQYVSKLTNIPAETYTSDHNLLDDYVKTAKNFDWYAVASTLNIDRWRLYHWYFETFQRMITGHISADDCAIIQQQISAALQSKQNLDKQFQNHLKSLLSTEYHRSTFSIAFNNIKRQTIQNLPVLKKKEIQIIEIQPKKVNEDNDEFQNAIRSVQIQLELQKLMQ
;
A
#
# COMPACT_ATOMS: atom_id res chain seq x y z
N MET A 1 26.84 15.74 19.80
CA MET A 1 25.45 15.31 19.52
C MET A 1 25.33 13.83 19.79
N THR A 2 24.87 13.45 20.97
CA THR A 2 24.65 12.05 21.35
C THR A 2 23.48 11.49 20.55
N LYS A 3 23.76 10.47 19.74
CA LYS A 3 22.76 9.68 19.03
C LYS A 3 21.89 9.00 20.11
N GLN A 4 20.71 9.56 20.39
CA GLN A 4 19.75 8.91 21.28
C GLN A 4 19.50 7.51 20.72
N MET A 5 19.93 6.48 21.46
CA MET A 5 19.52 5.11 21.18
C MET A 5 18.00 5.11 21.20
N ARG A 6 17.37 4.71 20.09
CA ARG A 6 15.95 4.38 20.08
C ARG A 6 15.78 3.23 21.07
N THR A 7 15.27 3.53 22.25
CA THR A 7 14.80 2.52 23.20
C THR A 7 13.71 1.75 22.47
N VAL A 8 14.01 0.52 22.08
CA VAL A 8 13.01 -0.40 21.54
C VAL A 8 12.11 -0.74 22.72
N PHE A 9 10.85 -0.35 22.64
CA PHE A 9 9.88 -0.68 23.66
C PHE A 9 9.54 -2.15 23.59
N ASP A 10 9.57 -2.81 24.74
CA ASP A 10 9.00 -4.14 24.87
C ASP A 10 7.48 -4.04 24.78
N LYS A 11 6.96 -4.34 23.59
CA LYS A 11 5.52 -4.29 23.29
C LYS A 11 4.72 -5.24 24.20
N GLU A 12 5.27 -6.41 24.51
CA GLU A 12 4.56 -7.43 25.30
C GLU A 12 4.46 -6.96 26.75
N LEU A 13 5.52 -6.32 27.26
CA LEU A 13 5.51 -5.68 28.57
C LEU A 13 4.49 -4.54 28.65
N ILE A 14 4.41 -3.67 27.63
CA ILE A 14 3.43 -2.57 27.63
C ILE A 14 2.00 -3.12 27.58
N ILE A 15 1.71 -4.06 26.68
CA ILE A 15 0.37 -4.67 26.53
C ILE A 15 -0.04 -5.36 27.82
N SER A 16 0.83 -6.20 28.39
CA SER A 16 0.55 -6.89 29.65
C SER A 16 0.32 -5.94 30.81
N THR A 17 1.06 -4.82 30.88
CA THR A 17 0.85 -3.82 31.95
C THR A 17 -0.48 -3.07 31.80
N ILE A 18 -0.87 -2.70 30.58
CA ILE A 18 -2.20 -2.12 30.30
C ILE A 18 -3.29 -3.15 30.65
N ALA A 19 -3.13 -4.40 30.23
CA ALA A 19 -4.08 -5.48 30.51
C ALA A 19 -4.26 -5.74 32.01
N GLN A 20 -3.17 -5.75 32.79
CA GLN A 20 -3.22 -5.86 34.24
C GLN A 20 -3.93 -4.67 34.89
N TYR A 21 -3.71 -3.46 34.37
CA TYR A 21 -4.40 -2.28 34.86
C TYR A 21 -5.91 -2.37 34.60
N VAL A 22 -6.31 -2.74 33.38
CA VAL A 22 -7.73 -2.94 33.02
C VAL A 22 -8.36 -4.05 33.84
N SER A 23 -7.65 -5.18 34.01
CA SER A 23 -8.09 -6.32 34.81
C SER A 23 -8.50 -5.92 36.23
N LYS A 24 -7.73 -5.03 36.88
CA LYS A 24 -8.05 -4.49 38.21
C LYS A 24 -9.33 -3.64 38.23
N LEU A 25 -9.69 -3.02 37.10
CA LEU A 25 -10.88 -2.18 36.99
C LEU A 25 -12.13 -2.99 36.64
N THR A 26 -11.98 -4.09 35.91
CA THR A 26 -13.11 -4.88 35.38
C THR A 26 -13.33 -6.19 36.12
N ASN A 27 -12.37 -6.63 36.94
CA ASN A 27 -12.29 -7.99 37.51
C ASN A 27 -12.27 -9.12 36.46
N ILE A 28 -11.93 -8.80 35.20
CA ILE A 28 -11.69 -9.79 34.14
C ILE A 28 -10.20 -10.15 34.15
N PRO A 29 -9.79 -11.43 34.00
CA PRO A 29 -8.38 -11.80 33.98
C PRO A 29 -7.56 -11.04 32.93
N ALA A 30 -6.32 -10.66 33.28
CA ALA A 30 -5.44 -9.91 32.39
C ALA A 30 -5.13 -10.71 31.11
N GLU A 31 -5.06 -12.03 31.22
CA GLU A 31 -4.80 -12.97 30.13
C GLU A 31 -5.84 -12.87 29.01
N THR A 32 -7.09 -12.52 29.36
CA THR A 32 -8.17 -12.31 28.39
C THR A 32 -7.85 -11.13 27.48
N TYR A 33 -7.35 -10.03 28.05
CA TYR A 33 -6.99 -8.82 27.30
C TYR A 33 -5.69 -8.95 26.51
N THR A 34 -4.73 -9.74 27.00
CA THR A 34 -3.51 -10.04 26.24
C THR A 34 -3.77 -11.03 25.11
N SER A 35 -4.80 -11.86 25.22
CA SER A 35 -5.19 -12.81 24.16
C SER A 35 -6.13 -12.17 23.13
N ASP A 36 -6.98 -11.24 23.55
CA ASP A 36 -7.87 -10.46 22.70
C ASP A 36 -7.56 -8.96 22.81
N HIS A 37 -6.70 -8.50 21.90
CA HIS A 37 -6.30 -7.10 21.84
C HIS A 37 -7.42 -6.15 21.39
N ASN A 38 -8.46 -6.63 20.70
CA ASN A 38 -9.60 -5.78 20.33
C ASN A 38 -10.42 -5.47 21.57
N LEU A 39 -10.67 -6.48 22.42
CA LEU A 39 -11.33 -6.28 23.70
C LEU A 39 -10.59 -5.28 24.60
N LEU A 40 -9.25 -5.35 24.61
CA LEU A 40 -8.42 -4.37 25.32
C LEU A 40 -8.59 -2.96 24.75
N ASP A 41 -8.59 -2.82 23.41
CA ASP A 41 -8.75 -1.51 22.77
C ASP A 41 -10.13 -0.91 23.00
N ASP A 42 -11.18 -1.73 22.92
CA ASP A 42 -12.55 -1.31 23.18
C ASP A 42 -12.70 -0.78 24.60
N TYR A 43 -12.12 -1.46 25.59
CA TYR A 43 -12.16 -0.97 26.97
C TYR A 43 -11.43 0.37 27.11
N VAL A 44 -10.19 0.47 26.63
CA VAL A 44 -9.38 1.69 26.78
C VAL A 44 -10.03 2.89 26.08
N LYS A 45 -10.70 2.69 24.93
CA LYS A 45 -11.42 3.74 24.20
C LYS A 45 -12.72 4.16 24.86
N THR A 46 -13.47 3.21 25.42
CA THR A 46 -14.78 3.47 26.06
C THR A 46 -14.63 3.96 27.50
N ALA A 47 -13.49 3.69 28.14
CA ALA A 47 -13.16 4.22 29.44
C ALA A 47 -13.14 5.75 29.41
N LYS A 48 -14.09 6.37 30.13
CA LYS A 48 -14.24 7.83 30.22
C LYS A 48 -12.93 8.53 30.58
N ASN A 49 -12.15 7.95 31.49
CA ASN A 49 -10.85 8.44 31.94
C ASN A 49 -9.90 7.26 32.15
N PHE A 50 -9.24 6.79 31.09
CA PHE A 50 -8.14 5.83 31.24
C PHE A 50 -6.92 6.52 31.88
N ASP A 51 -6.44 6.01 33.01
CA ASP A 51 -5.32 6.60 33.74
C ASP A 51 -3.97 6.21 33.11
N TRP A 52 -3.60 6.96 32.08
CA TRP A 52 -2.30 6.83 31.42
C TRP A 52 -1.12 7.07 32.35
N TYR A 53 -1.30 7.85 33.42
CA TYR A 53 -0.21 8.17 34.34
C TYR A 53 0.12 6.95 35.20
N ALA A 54 -0.90 6.32 35.81
CA ALA A 54 -0.73 5.11 36.62
C ALA A 54 -0.01 3.98 35.86
N VAL A 55 -0.40 3.76 34.60
CA VAL A 55 0.22 2.73 33.76
C VAL A 55 1.66 3.12 33.38
N ALA A 56 1.89 4.38 32.97
CA ALA A 56 3.21 4.86 32.59
C ALA A 56 4.21 4.82 33.76
N SER A 57 3.77 5.15 34.97
CA SER A 57 4.56 5.03 36.19
C SER A 57 4.99 3.59 36.47
N THR A 58 4.10 2.62 36.23
CA THR A 58 4.43 1.18 36.38
C THR A 58 5.50 0.73 35.40
N LEU A 59 5.48 1.28 34.18
CA LEU A 59 6.44 0.98 33.11
C LEU A 59 7.74 1.80 33.22
N ASN A 60 7.81 2.77 34.14
CA ASN A 60 8.88 3.77 34.21
C ASN A 60 9.13 4.48 32.86
N ILE A 61 8.05 4.88 32.19
CA ILE A 61 8.08 5.62 30.94
C ILE A 61 7.29 6.91 31.05
N ASP A 62 7.58 7.85 30.15
CA ASP A 62 6.79 9.07 30.04
C ASP A 62 5.34 8.78 29.60
N ARG A 63 4.37 9.44 30.24
CA ARG A 63 2.93 9.29 29.97
C ARG A 63 2.58 9.65 28.53
N TRP A 64 3.16 10.72 28.00
CA TRP A 64 2.92 11.14 26.61
C TRP A 64 3.46 10.10 25.63
N ARG A 65 4.62 9.51 25.94
CA ARG A 65 5.22 8.43 25.15
C ARG A 65 4.38 7.15 25.16
N LEU A 66 3.84 6.74 26.30
CA LEU A 66 2.90 5.60 26.38
C LEU A 66 1.63 5.86 25.56
N TYR A 67 1.04 7.05 25.73
CA TYR A 67 -0.16 7.46 25.01
C TYR A 67 0.03 7.37 23.49
N HIS A 68 1.12 7.94 22.97
CA HIS A 68 1.41 7.87 21.53
C HIS A 68 1.75 6.47 21.07
N TRP A 69 2.50 5.71 21.87
CA TRP A 69 2.75 4.31 21.55
C TRP A 69 1.42 3.54 21.42
N TYR A 70 0.45 3.79 22.28
CA TYR A 70 -0.86 3.15 22.21
C TYR A 70 -1.62 3.54 20.93
N PHE A 71 -1.87 4.84 20.72
CA PHE A 71 -2.69 5.31 19.59
C PHE A 71 -2.00 5.17 18.23
N GLU A 72 -0.66 5.12 18.18
CA GLU A 72 0.07 4.97 16.94
C GLU A 72 0.59 3.56 16.68
N THR A 73 1.03 2.82 17.69
CA THR A 73 1.67 1.50 17.51
C THR A 73 0.70 0.38 17.82
N PHE A 74 0.14 0.34 19.03
CA PHE A 74 -0.79 -0.72 19.43
C PHE A 74 -2.03 -0.75 18.54
N GLN A 75 -2.64 0.41 18.27
CA GLN A 75 -3.79 0.47 17.37
C GLN A 75 -3.48 -0.01 15.94
N ARG A 76 -2.25 0.13 15.46
CA ARG A 76 -1.84 -0.43 14.16
C ARG A 76 -1.65 -1.94 14.18
N MET A 77 -1.34 -2.51 15.34
CA MET A 77 -1.20 -3.95 15.48
C MET A 77 -2.57 -4.65 15.39
N ILE A 78 -3.63 -3.99 15.88
CA ILE A 78 -4.99 -4.53 15.89
C ILE A 78 -5.79 -4.13 14.65
N THR A 79 -5.52 -2.94 14.08
CA THR A 79 -6.19 -2.52 12.85
C THR A 79 -5.60 -3.33 11.70
N GLY A 80 -6.44 -4.18 11.10
CA GLY A 80 -6.03 -5.11 10.06
C GLY A 80 -5.32 -4.46 8.86
N HIS A 81 -4.84 -5.29 7.96
CA HIS A 81 -4.16 -4.84 6.74
C HIS A 81 -5.17 -4.55 5.61
N ILE A 82 -4.75 -3.71 4.66
CA ILE A 82 -5.49 -3.59 3.40
C ILE A 82 -5.38 -4.92 2.64
N SER A 83 -6.49 -5.38 2.07
CA SER A 83 -6.49 -6.57 1.22
C SER A 83 -5.55 -6.42 0.02
N ALA A 84 -5.08 -7.54 -0.52
CA ALA A 84 -4.21 -7.51 -1.70
C ALA A 84 -4.92 -6.85 -2.91
N ASP A 85 -6.22 -7.11 -3.07
CA ASP A 85 -7.04 -6.55 -4.14
C ASP A 85 -7.16 -5.03 -4.01
N ASP A 86 -7.47 -4.52 -2.81
CA ASP A 86 -7.54 -3.09 -2.57
C ASP A 86 -6.16 -2.42 -2.69
N CYS A 87 -5.06 -3.12 -2.36
CA CYS A 87 -3.72 -2.63 -2.64
C CYS A 87 -3.47 -2.45 -4.14
N ALA A 88 -3.95 -3.38 -4.98
CA ALA A 88 -3.84 -3.27 -6.44
C ALA A 88 -4.64 -2.07 -6.97
N ILE A 89 -5.87 -1.85 -6.44
CA ILE A 89 -6.69 -0.67 -6.78
C ILE A 89 -5.95 0.63 -6.42
N ILE A 90 -5.42 0.72 -5.19
CA ILE A 90 -4.66 1.90 -4.73
C ILE A 90 -3.46 2.16 -5.65
N GLN A 91 -2.71 1.11 -6.00
CA GLN A 91 -1.55 1.23 -6.88
C GLN A 91 -1.94 1.70 -8.29
N GLN A 92 -3.00 1.13 -8.86
CA GLN A 92 -3.49 1.49 -10.19
C GLN A 92 -3.94 2.95 -10.23
N GLN A 93 -4.76 3.38 -9.26
CA GLN A 93 -5.27 4.74 -9.18
C GLN A 93 -4.15 5.76 -8.99
N ILE A 94 -3.17 5.47 -8.13
CA ILE A 94 -1.98 6.32 -7.98
C ILE A 94 -1.18 6.40 -9.28
N SER A 95 -0.99 5.28 -9.98
CA SER A 95 -0.23 5.25 -11.24
C SER A 95 -0.92 6.08 -12.33
N ALA A 96 -2.24 5.92 -12.48
CA ALA A 96 -3.04 6.69 -13.42
C ALA A 96 -3.00 8.19 -13.11
N ALA A 97 -3.14 8.57 -11.83
CA ALA A 97 -3.05 9.95 -11.38
C ALA A 97 -1.66 10.56 -11.64
N LEU A 98 -0.58 9.78 -11.46
CA LEU A 98 0.78 10.25 -11.76
C LEU A 98 1.00 10.42 -13.27
N GLN A 99 0.44 9.54 -14.11
CA GLN A 99 0.49 9.67 -15.57
C GLN A 99 -0.29 10.89 -16.07
N SER A 100 -1.47 11.16 -15.49
CA SER A 100 -2.31 12.32 -15.81
C SER A 100 -1.88 13.63 -15.14
N LYS A 101 -0.81 13.62 -14.34
CA LYS A 101 -0.32 14.75 -13.53
C LYS A 101 -1.37 15.30 -12.54
N GLN A 102 -2.28 14.44 -12.08
CA GLN A 102 -3.26 14.77 -11.05
C GLN A 102 -2.59 14.86 -9.66
N ASN A 103 -3.10 15.76 -8.82
CA ASN A 103 -2.65 15.91 -7.44
C ASN A 103 -3.18 14.77 -6.55
N LEU A 104 -2.28 14.17 -5.77
CA LEU A 104 -2.58 13.10 -4.81
C LEU A 104 -2.93 13.69 -3.43
N ASP A 105 -3.96 14.54 -3.39
CA ASP A 105 -4.36 15.31 -2.22
C ASP A 105 -5.45 14.59 -1.37
N LYS A 106 -6.08 15.32 -0.44
CA LYS A 106 -7.14 14.78 0.43
C LYS A 106 -8.40 14.41 -0.35
N GLN A 107 -8.75 15.15 -1.40
CA GLN A 107 -9.92 14.84 -2.23
C GLN A 107 -9.68 13.54 -2.99
N PHE A 108 -8.49 13.37 -3.57
CA PHE A 108 -8.08 12.12 -4.19
C PHE A 108 -8.16 10.94 -3.21
N GLN A 109 -7.61 11.10 -2.00
CA GLN A 109 -7.66 10.04 -0.97
C GLN A 109 -9.08 9.68 -0.57
N ASN A 110 -9.99 10.65 -0.45
CA ASN A 110 -11.40 10.39 -0.13
C ASN A 110 -12.11 9.65 -1.26
N HIS A 111 -11.87 10.06 -2.52
CA HIS A 111 -12.39 9.35 -3.68
C HIS A 111 -11.85 7.91 -3.73
N LEU A 112 -10.55 7.74 -3.53
CA LEU A 112 -9.91 6.43 -3.52
C LEU A 112 -10.50 5.52 -2.45
N LYS A 113 -10.77 6.03 -1.24
CA LYS A 113 -11.44 5.27 -0.18
C LYS A 113 -12.81 4.76 -0.60
N SER A 114 -13.58 5.53 -1.37
CA SER A 114 -14.89 5.11 -1.85
C SER A 114 -14.85 3.99 -2.89
N LEU A 115 -13.68 3.73 -3.49
CA LEU A 115 -13.47 2.65 -4.46
C LEU A 115 -13.06 1.32 -3.81
N LEU A 116 -12.73 1.32 -2.52
CA LEU A 116 -12.24 0.13 -1.83
C LEU A 116 -13.38 -0.77 -1.41
N SER A 117 -13.11 -2.07 -1.35
CA SER A 117 -14.09 -3.09 -0.98
C SER A 117 -14.55 -3.00 0.48
N THR A 118 -13.76 -2.36 1.35
CA THR A 118 -13.98 -2.32 2.79
C THR A 118 -13.72 -0.94 3.38
N GLU A 119 -14.41 -0.61 4.48
CA GLU A 119 -14.11 0.58 5.27
C GLU A 119 -12.90 0.33 6.18
N TYR A 120 -11.73 0.82 5.76
CA TYR A 120 -10.50 0.71 6.53
C TYR A 120 -10.36 1.82 7.57
N HIS A 121 -9.76 1.48 8.72
CA HIS A 121 -9.35 2.47 9.70
C HIS A 121 -8.43 3.53 9.06
N ARG A 122 -8.57 4.79 9.50
CA ARG A 122 -7.86 5.94 8.92
C ARG A 122 -6.35 5.75 8.88
N SER A 123 -5.76 5.19 9.94
CA SER A 123 -4.31 4.95 10.01
C SER A 123 -3.86 3.89 9.01
N THR A 124 -4.56 2.75 8.94
CA THR A 124 -4.31 1.67 7.98
C THR A 124 -4.29 2.19 6.55
N PHE A 125 -5.34 2.93 6.17
CA PHE A 125 -5.42 3.53 4.84
C PHE A 125 -4.24 4.48 4.56
N SER A 126 -3.99 5.44 5.46
CA SER A 126 -2.95 6.44 5.27
C SER A 126 -1.56 5.81 5.09
N ILE A 127 -1.25 4.77 5.87
CA ILE A 127 0.04 4.08 5.79
C ILE A 127 0.18 3.33 4.47
N ALA A 128 -0.81 2.53 4.11
CA ALA A 128 -0.80 1.78 2.86
C ALA A 128 -0.70 2.72 1.66
N PHE A 129 -1.52 3.77 1.63
CA PHE A 129 -1.48 4.80 0.60
C PHE A 129 -0.08 5.42 0.47
N ASN A 130 0.53 5.86 1.57
CA ASN A 130 1.85 6.48 1.54
C ASN A 130 2.96 5.51 1.13
N ASN A 131 2.89 4.24 1.57
CA ASN A 131 3.83 3.21 1.19
C ASN A 131 3.73 2.87 -0.29
N ILE A 132 2.51 2.64 -0.81
CA ILE A 132 2.27 2.35 -2.22
C ILE A 132 2.66 3.57 -3.07
N LYS A 133 2.25 4.78 -2.69
CA LYS A 133 2.66 6.02 -3.37
C LYS A 133 4.17 6.11 -3.49
N ARG A 134 4.91 5.89 -2.41
CA ARG A 134 6.39 5.90 -2.42
C ARG A 134 6.94 4.85 -3.39
N GLN A 135 6.44 3.62 -3.33
CA GLN A 135 6.87 2.54 -4.22
C GLN A 135 6.56 2.85 -5.69
N THR A 136 5.36 3.33 -6.00
CA THR A 136 4.95 3.69 -7.37
C THR A 136 5.80 4.82 -7.94
N ILE A 137 6.09 5.86 -7.14
CA ILE A 137 6.98 6.96 -7.57
C ILE A 137 8.41 6.44 -7.83
N GLN A 138 8.93 5.55 -6.97
CA GLN A 138 10.25 4.93 -7.16
C GLN A 138 10.31 4.05 -8.41
N ASN A 139 9.20 3.37 -8.73
CA ASN A 139 9.09 2.48 -9.89
C ASN A 139 8.73 3.22 -11.19
N LEU A 140 8.27 4.47 -11.13
CA LEU A 140 7.93 5.29 -12.30
C LEU A 140 9.03 5.36 -13.38
N PRO A 141 10.33 5.56 -13.06
CA PRO A 141 11.40 5.51 -14.06
C PRO A 141 11.62 4.11 -14.67
N VAL A 142 11.28 3.04 -13.96
CA VAL A 142 11.36 1.65 -14.45
C VAL A 142 10.16 1.31 -15.33
N LEU A 143 8.97 1.83 -14.99
CA LEU A 143 7.74 1.68 -15.77
C LEU A 143 7.83 2.41 -17.12
N LYS A 144 8.42 3.61 -17.16
CA LYS A 144 8.74 4.30 -18.42
C LYS A 144 9.70 3.49 -19.30
N LYS A 145 10.69 2.78 -18.71
CA LYS A 145 11.57 1.88 -19.48
C LYS A 145 10.85 0.65 -20.03
N LYS A 146 9.85 0.11 -19.32
CA LYS A 146 9.05 -1.02 -19.81
C LYS A 146 8.06 -0.62 -20.90
N GLU A 147 7.44 0.56 -20.82
CA GLU A 147 6.61 1.08 -21.93
C GLU A 147 7.44 1.39 -23.18
N ILE A 148 8.70 1.83 -23.03
CA ILE A 148 9.62 2.04 -24.18
C ILE A 148 10.16 0.70 -24.74
N GLN A 149 10.06 -0.42 -24.02
CA GLN A 149 10.47 -1.75 -24.51
C GLN A 149 9.32 -2.56 -25.13
N ILE A 150 8.11 -2.01 -25.20
CA ILE A 150 7.01 -2.58 -25.99
C ILE A 150 6.73 -1.58 -27.11
N ILE A 151 7.56 -1.67 -28.15
CA ILE A 151 7.44 -1.28 -29.58
C ILE A 151 8.85 -0.88 -30.02
N GLU A 152 9.70 -1.89 -30.17
CA GLU A 152 10.60 -1.92 -31.31
C GLU A 152 10.44 -3.32 -31.89
N ILE A 153 9.40 -3.48 -32.71
CA ILE A 153 9.37 -4.61 -33.64
C ILE A 153 10.49 -4.32 -34.63
N GLN A 154 11.69 -4.75 -34.30
CA GLN A 154 12.75 -4.93 -35.28
C GLN A 154 12.16 -5.84 -36.37
N PRO A 155 12.11 -5.40 -37.65
CA PRO A 155 11.61 -6.26 -38.70
C PRO A 155 12.44 -7.54 -38.69
N LYS A 156 11.77 -8.67 -38.46
CA LYS A 156 12.37 -10.00 -38.60
C LYS A 156 12.97 -10.03 -40.01
N LYS A 157 14.29 -10.16 -40.12
CA LYS A 157 14.94 -10.49 -41.40
C LYS A 157 14.30 -11.80 -41.86
N VAL A 158 13.39 -11.69 -42.83
CA VAL A 158 12.86 -12.83 -43.56
C VAL A 158 14.02 -13.27 -44.45
N ASN A 159 14.50 -14.50 -44.24
CA ASN A 159 15.52 -15.09 -45.11
C ASN A 159 15.04 -15.00 -46.56
N GLU A 160 15.86 -14.36 -47.39
CA GLU A 160 15.56 -13.99 -48.78
C GLU A 160 15.51 -15.18 -49.76
N ASP A 161 15.69 -16.41 -49.27
CA ASP A 161 15.84 -17.61 -50.12
C ASP A 161 14.54 -18.41 -50.31
N ASN A 162 13.37 -17.78 -50.17
CA ASN A 162 12.12 -18.47 -50.48
C ASN A 162 11.57 -18.01 -51.83
N ASP A 163 11.89 -18.77 -52.88
CA ASP A 163 11.49 -18.53 -54.29
C ASP A 163 9.99 -18.28 -54.47
N GLU A 164 9.14 -18.79 -53.57
CA GLU A 164 7.70 -18.53 -53.56
C GLU A 164 7.35 -17.06 -53.27
N PHE A 165 8.11 -16.39 -52.40
CA PHE A 165 7.84 -14.99 -52.03
C PHE A 165 8.27 -14.02 -53.14
N GLN A 166 9.40 -14.29 -53.79
CA GLN A 166 9.85 -13.52 -54.94
C GLN A 166 8.91 -13.69 -56.14
N ASN A 167 8.38 -14.91 -56.37
CA ASN A 167 7.38 -15.15 -57.41
C ASN A 167 6.04 -14.46 -57.11
N ALA A 168 5.61 -14.43 -55.84
CA ALA A 168 4.41 -13.72 -55.44
C ALA A 168 4.54 -12.20 -55.66
N ILE A 169 5.67 -11.59 -55.28
CA ILE A 169 5.93 -10.17 -55.54
C ILE A 169 5.92 -9.89 -57.04
N ARG A 170 6.58 -10.73 -57.84
CA ARG A 170 6.63 -10.57 -59.30
C ARG A 170 5.26 -10.67 -59.95
N SER A 171 4.39 -11.58 -59.49
CA SER A 171 3.01 -11.69 -59.99
C SER A 171 2.16 -10.45 -59.69
N VAL A 172 2.34 -9.86 -58.50
CA VAL A 172 1.62 -8.64 -58.09
C VAL A 172 2.12 -7.43 -58.87
N GLN A 173 3.44 -7.33 -59.10
CA GLN A 173 4.03 -6.25 -59.91
C GLN A 173 3.51 -6.28 -61.35
N ILE A 174 3.43 -7.46 -61.96
CA ILE A 174 2.93 -7.66 -63.33
C ILE A 174 1.44 -7.31 -63.43
N GLN A 175 0.63 -7.69 -62.43
CA GLN A 175 -0.78 -7.31 -62.38
C GLN A 175 -0.99 -5.79 -62.26
N LEU A 176 -0.13 -5.12 -61.49
CA LEU A 176 -0.19 -3.66 -61.33
C LEU A 176 0.21 -2.91 -62.61
N GLU A 177 1.17 -3.43 -63.38
CA GLU A 177 1.57 -2.86 -64.67
C GLU A 177 0.52 -3.08 -65.76
N LEU A 178 -0.11 -4.25 -65.80
CA LEU A 178 -1.22 -4.53 -66.73
C LEU A 178 -2.44 -3.64 -66.45
N GLN A 179 -2.75 -3.34 -65.18
CA GLN A 179 -3.81 -2.39 -64.83
C GLN A 179 -3.50 -0.95 -65.27
N LYS A 180 -2.23 -0.55 -65.27
CA LYS A 180 -1.80 0.79 -65.73
C LYS A 180 -1.83 0.95 -67.25
N LEU A 181 -1.72 -0.14 -68.00
CA LEU A 181 -1.79 -0.14 -69.46
C LEU A 181 -3.22 -0.19 -70.01
N MET A 182 -4.21 -0.45 -69.14
CA MET A 182 -5.63 -0.47 -69.48
C MET A 182 -6.39 0.82 -69.12
N GLN A 183 -5.67 1.86 -68.68
CA GLN A 183 -6.18 3.23 -68.47
C GLN A 183 -5.60 4.17 -69.53
#